data_AF-A0A410Q6M8-F1
#
_entry.id   AF-A0A410Q6M8-F1
#
_cell.length_a   1.000
_cell.length_b   1.000
_cell.length_c   1.000
_cell.angle_alpha   90.00
_cell.angle_beta   90.00
_cell.angle_gamma   90.00
#
_symmetry.space_group_name_H-M   'P 1'
#
loop_
_entity.id
_entity.type
_entity.pdbx_description
1 polymer ?
#
loop_
_entity_poly.entity_id
_entity_poly.type
_entity_poly.pdbx_seq_one_letter_code
_entity_poly.pdbx_strand_id
1 'polypeptide(L)'
;MEKSGFFNSTSGDRMYDAADFAGYFAKLVSNGIFYTNADNLRVTPGGGLSVNVLAGSAWINGYAYENTEELNLTLAAADGVNPRIDRVVVRWDAVERKISAAVLTGTAEASPSAPSLTRSDNIYELALADIAVAAGAVGLAAGDITDRRLDTSLCGTVNSLITAVYE
;
A
#
# COMPACT_ATOMS: atom_id res chain seq x y z
N MET A 1 25.90 -19.29 -2.09
CA MET A 1 25.22 -20.13 -3.09
C MET A 1 24.85 -19.23 -4.25
N GLU A 2 25.06 -19.65 -5.50
CA GLU A 2 24.79 -18.84 -6.70
C GLU A 2 23.52 -19.36 -7.38
N LYS A 3 22.71 -18.47 -7.97
CA LYS A 3 21.48 -18.80 -8.71
C LYS A 3 21.48 -18.11 -10.07
N SER A 4 21.18 -18.87 -11.12
CA SER A 4 20.96 -18.37 -12.48
C SER A 4 19.47 -18.28 -12.77
N GLY A 5 19.05 -17.31 -13.59
CA GLY A 5 17.65 -17.00 -13.91
C GLY A 5 17.01 -17.91 -14.95
N PHE A 6 16.25 -17.31 -15.87
CA PHE A 6 15.40 -18.00 -16.85
C PHE A 6 16.20 -18.67 -17.99
N PHE A 7 16.16 -20.01 -18.04
CA PHE A 7 16.70 -20.87 -19.09
C PHE A 7 15.69 -21.95 -19.42
N ASN A 8 15.76 -22.50 -20.63
CA ASN A 8 14.89 -23.60 -21.04
C ASN A 8 15.15 -24.83 -20.16
N SER A 9 14.06 -25.41 -19.68
CA SER A 9 14.09 -26.65 -18.89
C SER A 9 14.46 -27.83 -19.78
N THR A 10 15.35 -28.70 -19.29
CA THR A 10 15.65 -30.01 -19.88
C THR A 10 15.23 -31.07 -18.88
N SER A 11 14.27 -31.92 -19.26
CA SER A 11 13.74 -32.97 -18.37
C SER A 11 13.19 -32.45 -17.02
N GLY A 12 12.73 -31.20 -16.96
CA GLY A 12 12.15 -30.61 -15.75
C GLY A 12 13.15 -30.07 -14.73
N ASP A 13 14.44 -29.96 -15.07
CA ASP A 13 15.49 -29.46 -14.18
C ASP A 13 15.31 -27.98 -13.77
N ARG A 14 14.57 -27.21 -14.57
CA ARG A 14 14.19 -25.82 -14.27
C ARG A 14 12.71 -25.69 -14.03
N MET A 15 12.38 -25.19 -12.83
CA MET A 15 11.05 -24.75 -12.42
C MET A 15 11.21 -23.39 -11.75
N TYR A 16 10.32 -22.46 -12.07
CA TYR A 16 10.31 -21.10 -11.53
C TYR A 16 9.03 -20.90 -10.74
N ASP A 17 9.14 -20.29 -9.57
CA ASP A 17 7.99 -19.93 -8.75
C ASP A 17 7.66 -18.44 -8.86
N ALA A 18 6.63 -18.01 -8.13
CA ALA A 18 6.24 -16.61 -8.09
C ALA A 18 7.35 -15.70 -7.53
N ALA A 19 8.21 -16.20 -6.63
CA ALA A 19 9.30 -15.42 -6.06
C ALA A 19 10.43 -15.20 -7.08
N ASP A 20 10.69 -16.16 -7.98
CA ASP A 20 11.61 -15.99 -9.08
C ASP A 20 11.18 -14.88 -10.05
N PHE A 21 9.89 -14.85 -10.39
CA PHE A 21 9.32 -13.80 -11.24
C PHE A 21 9.30 -12.44 -10.53
N ALA A 22 8.79 -12.39 -9.29
CA ALA A 22 8.75 -11.15 -8.53
C ALA A 22 10.16 -10.58 -8.31
N GLY A 23 11.12 -11.42 -7.92
CA GLY A 23 12.51 -11.02 -7.73
C GLY A 23 13.21 -10.53 -9.00
N TYR A 24 12.79 -11.01 -10.19
CA TYR A 24 13.24 -10.46 -11.45
C TYR A 24 12.69 -9.05 -11.69
N PHE A 25 11.36 -8.85 -11.57
CA PHE A 25 10.74 -7.55 -11.83
C PHE A 25 11.05 -6.50 -10.76
N ALA A 26 11.27 -6.90 -9.50
CA ALA A 26 11.68 -6.01 -8.43
C ALA A 26 13.03 -5.30 -8.70
N LYS A 27 13.86 -5.84 -9.61
CA LYS A 27 15.10 -5.19 -10.06
C LYS A 27 14.87 -4.12 -11.11
N LEU A 28 13.71 -4.13 -11.76
CA LEU A 28 13.39 -3.26 -12.90
C LEU A 28 12.40 -2.16 -12.51
N VAL A 29 11.50 -2.45 -11.57
CA VAL A 29 10.36 -1.62 -11.18
C VAL A 29 10.39 -1.42 -9.67
N SER A 30 10.40 -0.15 -9.22
CA SER A 30 10.43 0.19 -7.80
C SER A 30 9.08 -0.04 -7.12
N ASN A 31 9.08 -0.12 -5.80
CA ASN A 31 7.86 -0.07 -5.01
C ASN A 31 7.17 1.29 -5.20
N GLY A 32 5.84 1.30 -5.21
CA GLY A 32 5.04 2.52 -5.30
C GLY A 32 3.66 2.28 -5.88
N ILE A 33 2.90 3.35 -6.07
CA ILE A 33 1.63 3.31 -6.80
C ILE A 33 1.80 3.67 -8.28
N PHE A 34 0.95 3.12 -9.15
CA PHE A 34 0.88 3.55 -10.54
C PHE A 34 0.01 4.81 -10.65
N TYR A 35 0.60 5.97 -10.38
CA TYR A 35 -0.11 7.26 -10.39
C TYR A 35 -0.42 7.75 -11.82
N THR A 36 -1.21 6.97 -12.56
CA THR A 36 -1.65 7.29 -13.93
C THR A 36 -2.68 8.41 -13.96
N ASN A 37 -3.43 8.57 -12.87
CA ASN A 37 -4.35 9.68 -12.62
C ASN A 37 -4.38 10.04 -11.12
N ALA A 38 -5.02 11.16 -10.79
CA ALA A 38 -5.08 11.68 -9.42
C ALA A 38 -5.90 10.79 -8.46
N ASP A 39 -6.75 9.92 -8.98
CA ASP A 39 -7.65 9.07 -8.21
C ASP A 39 -7.08 7.68 -7.91
N ASN A 40 -5.96 7.28 -8.53
CA ASN A 40 -5.34 5.96 -8.32
C ASN A 40 -5.09 5.69 -6.83
N LEU A 41 -5.86 4.76 -6.24
CA LEU A 41 -5.82 4.40 -4.82
C LEU A 41 -5.99 5.60 -3.87
N ARG A 42 -6.70 6.65 -4.32
CA ARG A 42 -6.99 7.81 -3.49
C ARG A 42 -7.91 7.41 -2.34
N VAL A 43 -7.66 7.96 -1.16
CA VAL A 43 -8.51 7.76 0.01
C VAL A 43 -9.49 8.93 0.12
N THR A 44 -10.77 8.63 0.31
CA THR A 44 -11.84 9.61 0.52
C THR A 44 -12.68 9.23 1.75
N PRO A 45 -13.44 10.16 2.36
CA PRO A 45 -14.34 9.81 3.46
C PRO A 45 -15.44 8.85 3.00
N GLY A 46 -15.74 7.84 3.82
CA GLY A 46 -16.86 6.93 3.64
C GLY A 46 -18.05 7.30 4.53
N GLY A 47 -19.01 6.38 4.66
CA GLY A 47 -20.13 6.53 5.58
C GLY A 47 -19.74 6.23 7.03
N GLY A 48 -20.12 7.09 7.97
CA GLY A 48 -19.73 6.93 9.38
C GLY A 48 -18.22 6.99 9.56
N LEU A 49 -17.68 6.23 10.52
CA LEU A 49 -16.24 6.16 10.78
C LEU A 49 -15.56 5.15 9.84
N SER A 50 -15.59 5.46 8.54
CA SER A 50 -14.97 4.66 7.48
C SER A 50 -14.37 5.54 6.40
N VAL A 51 -13.48 4.96 5.60
CA VAL A 51 -12.89 5.59 4.42
C VAL A 51 -13.11 4.70 3.20
N ASN A 52 -13.10 5.30 2.03
CA ASN A 52 -13.12 4.60 0.75
C ASN A 52 -11.74 4.71 0.10
N VAL A 53 -11.23 3.61 -0.42
CA VAL A 53 -10.06 3.58 -1.31
C VAL A 53 -10.57 3.42 -2.73
N LEU A 54 -10.33 4.41 -3.57
CA LEU A 54 -10.74 4.36 -4.98
C LEU A 54 -9.97 3.29 -5.76
N ALA A 55 -10.48 2.94 -6.94
CA ALA A 55 -9.83 2.01 -7.83
C ALA A 55 -8.40 2.47 -8.20
N GLY A 56 -7.52 1.52 -8.48
CA GLY A 56 -6.14 1.80 -8.83
C GLY A 56 -5.21 0.63 -8.55
N SER A 57 -3.92 0.84 -8.76
CA SER A 57 -2.92 -0.20 -8.62
C SER A 57 -1.65 0.25 -7.93
N ALA A 58 -0.95 -0.72 -7.36
CA ALA A 58 0.34 -0.57 -6.73
C ALA A 58 1.27 -1.73 -7.08
N TRP A 59 2.56 -1.50 -6.87
CA TRP A 59 3.62 -2.48 -7.06
C TRP A 59 4.46 -2.55 -5.80
N ILE A 60 4.63 -3.75 -5.25
CA ILE A 60 5.42 -3.96 -4.03
C ILE A 60 6.27 -5.21 -4.20
N ASN A 61 7.58 -5.07 -4.10
CA ASN A 61 8.58 -6.13 -4.15
C ASN A 61 8.44 -7.07 -5.37
N GLY A 62 8.02 -6.53 -6.53
CA GLY A 62 7.81 -7.35 -7.74
C GLY A 62 6.42 -7.99 -7.85
N TYR A 63 5.52 -7.71 -6.92
CA TYR A 63 4.15 -8.21 -6.91
C TYR A 63 3.16 -7.09 -7.21
N ALA A 64 2.12 -7.42 -7.98
CA ALA A 64 1.07 -6.50 -8.39
C ALA A 64 -0.08 -6.45 -7.38
N TYR A 65 -0.63 -5.26 -7.16
CA TYR A 65 -1.89 -5.03 -6.49
C TYR A 65 -2.82 -4.22 -7.39
N GLU A 66 -4.08 -4.64 -7.44
CA GLU A 66 -5.13 -3.92 -8.13
C GLU A 66 -6.38 -3.90 -7.25
N ASN A 67 -6.89 -2.69 -7.01
CA ASN A 67 -8.21 -2.44 -6.49
C ASN A 67 -9.09 -2.05 -7.67
N THR A 68 -10.05 -2.89 -8.04
CA THR A 68 -10.82 -2.71 -9.28
C THR A 68 -12.01 -1.75 -9.12
N GLU A 69 -12.45 -1.51 -7.89
CA GLU A 69 -13.59 -0.65 -7.56
C GLU A 69 -13.38 0.06 -6.22
N GLU A 70 -14.33 0.90 -5.82
CA GLU A 70 -14.28 1.57 -4.53
C GLU A 70 -14.33 0.53 -3.38
N LEU A 71 -13.30 0.54 -2.53
CA LEU A 71 -13.18 -0.36 -1.38
C LEU A 71 -13.40 0.41 -0.08
N ASN A 72 -14.48 0.10 0.64
CA ASN A 72 -14.73 0.68 1.95
C ASN A 72 -13.91 -0.03 3.04
N LEU A 73 -13.26 0.77 3.91
CA LEU A 73 -12.51 0.32 5.07
C LEU A 73 -13.06 1.01 6.33
N THR A 74 -13.61 0.23 7.23
CA THR A 74 -14.09 0.71 8.53
C THR A 74 -12.92 0.92 9.49
N LEU A 75 -12.92 2.05 10.20
CA LEU A 75 -11.95 2.32 11.26
C LEU A 75 -12.46 1.78 12.60
N ALA A 76 -11.54 1.51 13.53
CA ALA A 76 -11.92 1.16 14.90
C ALA A 76 -12.69 2.32 15.56
N ALA A 77 -13.54 2.02 16.56
CA ALA A 77 -14.28 3.06 17.28
C ALA A 77 -13.33 4.14 17.84
N ALA A 78 -13.74 5.42 17.75
CA ALA A 78 -12.98 6.52 18.31
C ALA A 78 -12.87 6.38 19.83
N ASP A 79 -11.72 6.77 20.38
CA ASP A 79 -11.58 6.91 21.84
C ASP A 79 -12.43 8.10 22.32
N GLY A 80 -13.06 7.98 23.48
CA GLY A 80 -13.98 9.01 23.99
C GLY A 80 -13.29 10.27 24.53
N VAL A 81 -11.97 10.23 24.73
CA VAL A 81 -11.21 11.28 25.41
C VAL A 81 -10.10 11.84 24.53
N ASN A 82 -9.30 10.99 23.90
CA ASN A 82 -8.13 11.40 23.14
C ASN A 82 -8.30 11.19 21.63
N PRO A 83 -7.79 12.10 20.79
CA PRO A 83 -7.71 11.87 19.36
C PRO A 83 -6.63 10.82 19.03
N ARG A 84 -6.66 10.31 17.80
CA ARG A 84 -5.59 9.49 17.22
C ARG A 84 -5.41 9.76 15.73
N ILE A 85 -4.32 9.23 15.16
CA ILE A 85 -4.14 9.21 13.71
C ILE A 85 -4.08 7.76 13.26
N ASP A 86 -5.02 7.34 12.42
CA ASP A 86 -4.98 6.03 11.76
C ASP A 86 -4.27 6.20 10.40
N ARG A 87 -3.75 5.11 9.82
CA ARG A 87 -3.08 5.15 8.51
C ARG A 87 -3.64 4.11 7.57
N VAL A 88 -4.05 4.53 6.38
CA VAL A 88 -4.46 3.62 5.30
C VAL A 88 -3.23 3.23 4.50
N VAL A 89 -3.01 1.93 4.32
CA VAL A 89 -1.86 1.38 3.59
C VAL A 89 -2.29 0.39 2.52
N VAL A 90 -1.43 0.18 1.53
CA VAL A 90 -1.39 -1.07 0.77
C VAL A 90 -0.29 -1.94 1.40
N ARG A 91 -0.66 -3.14 1.84
CA ARG A 91 0.24 -4.08 2.53
C ARG A 91 0.47 -5.30 1.66
N TRP A 92 1.74 -5.56 1.32
CA TRP A 92 2.19 -6.86 0.85
C TRP A 92 2.51 -7.76 2.04
N ASP A 93 1.98 -8.98 2.03
CA ASP A 93 2.21 -10.00 3.03
C ASP A 93 2.68 -11.30 2.35
N ALA A 94 3.93 -11.67 2.60
CA ALA A 94 4.58 -12.85 2.05
C ALA A 94 4.02 -14.16 2.61
N VAL A 95 3.56 -14.13 3.87
CA VAL A 95 3.08 -15.31 4.61
C VAL A 95 1.66 -15.64 4.16
N GLU A 96 0.79 -14.63 4.10
CA GLU A 96 -0.58 -14.75 3.58
C GLU A 96 -0.63 -14.79 2.05
N ARG A 97 0.47 -14.44 1.37
CA ARG A 97 0.64 -14.43 -0.09
C ARG A 97 -0.38 -13.52 -0.78
N LYS A 98 -0.57 -12.31 -0.23
CA LYS A 98 -1.50 -11.33 -0.80
C LYS A 98 -0.97 -9.91 -0.68
N ILE A 99 -1.51 -9.03 -1.52
CA ILE A 99 -1.46 -7.59 -1.29
C ILE A 99 -2.88 -7.11 -1.03
N SER A 100 -3.09 -6.31 0.02
CA SER A 100 -4.41 -5.78 0.36
C SER A 100 -4.31 -4.37 0.95
N ALA A 101 -5.32 -3.54 0.71
CA ALA A 101 -5.50 -2.31 1.47
C ALA A 101 -5.87 -2.63 2.93
N ALA A 102 -5.34 -1.87 3.88
CA ALA A 102 -5.58 -2.06 5.30
C ALA A 102 -5.51 -0.74 6.08
N VAL A 103 -6.10 -0.74 7.28
CA VAL A 103 -5.98 0.37 8.24
C VAL A 103 -5.02 -0.04 9.35
N LEU A 104 -4.00 0.78 9.59
CA LEU A 104 -3.19 0.74 10.79
C LEU A 104 -3.83 1.69 11.81
N THR A 105 -4.40 1.12 12.87
CA THR A 105 -4.98 1.92 13.95
C THR A 105 -3.88 2.58 14.78
N GLY A 106 -4.00 3.89 14.98
CA GLY A 106 -3.13 4.66 15.85
C GLY A 106 -3.40 4.47 17.34
N THR A 107 -2.52 5.04 18.15
CA THR A 107 -2.70 5.14 19.60
C THR A 107 -3.40 6.44 19.95
N ALA A 108 -4.40 6.38 20.83
CA ALA A 108 -5.13 7.55 21.30
C ALA A 108 -4.34 8.32 22.35
N GLU A 109 -3.95 9.56 22.02
CA GLU A 109 -3.10 10.41 22.84
C GLU A 109 -3.46 11.89 22.64
N ALA A 110 -3.11 12.75 23.58
CA ALA A 110 -3.40 14.19 23.47
C ALA A 110 -2.70 14.87 22.28
N SER A 111 -1.62 14.28 21.78
CA SER A 111 -0.89 14.74 20.59
C SER A 111 -0.47 13.51 19.78
N PRO A 112 -1.39 12.93 19.01
CA PRO A 112 -1.19 11.64 18.37
C PRO A 112 -0.25 11.74 17.18
N SER A 113 0.39 10.63 16.85
CA SER A 113 1.20 10.47 15.65
C SER A 113 0.72 9.27 14.83
N ALA A 114 0.95 9.32 13.51
CA ALA A 114 0.57 8.23 12.62
C ALA A 114 1.44 6.97 12.89
N PRO A 115 0.86 5.75 12.86
CA PRO A 115 1.61 4.51 12.96
C PRO A 115 2.78 4.43 11.98
N SER A 116 3.91 3.92 12.46
CA SER A 116 5.05 3.58 11.60
C SER A 116 4.67 2.46 10.63
N LEU A 117 5.16 2.55 9.40
CA LEU A 117 5.02 1.48 8.43
C LEU A 117 5.86 0.26 8.81
N THR A 118 5.32 -0.92 8.56
CA THR A 118 6.07 -2.18 8.61
C THR A 118 6.75 -2.41 7.27
N ARG A 119 8.08 -2.48 7.29
CA ARG A 119 8.92 -2.82 6.14
C ARG A 119 9.97 -3.85 6.56
N SER A 120 9.57 -5.12 6.54
CA SER A 120 10.36 -6.30 6.85
C SER A 120 10.35 -7.28 5.67
N ASP A 121 11.00 -8.43 5.84
CA ASP A 121 11.04 -9.47 4.80
C ASP A 121 9.67 -10.13 4.53
N ASN A 122 8.75 -10.05 5.50
CA ASN A 122 7.41 -10.68 5.40
C ASN A 122 6.29 -9.69 5.13
N ILE A 123 6.47 -8.43 5.53
CA ILE A 123 5.45 -7.38 5.43
C ILE A 123 6.10 -6.13 4.85
N TYR A 124 5.51 -5.57 3.81
CA TYR A 124 5.91 -4.28 3.27
C TYR A 124 4.70 -3.40 2.98
N GLU A 125 4.73 -2.17 3.51
CA GLU A 125 3.61 -1.25 3.43
C GLU A 125 3.95 0.06 2.72
N LEU A 126 2.99 0.54 1.93
CA LEU A 126 2.96 1.87 1.31
C LEU A 126 1.81 2.68 1.90
N ALA A 127 2.07 3.89 2.41
CA ALA A 127 1.02 4.74 2.99
C ALA A 127 0.20 5.48 1.92
N LEU A 128 -1.11 5.24 1.88
CA LEU A 128 -2.01 6.00 1.01
C LEU A 128 -2.43 7.32 1.66
N ALA A 129 -2.85 7.28 2.92
CA ALA A 129 -3.28 8.47 3.65
C ALA A 129 -3.16 8.31 5.17
N ASP A 130 -3.02 9.44 5.86
CA ASP A 130 -3.22 9.53 7.31
C ASP A 130 -4.62 10.07 7.60
N ILE A 131 -5.29 9.51 8.60
CA ILE A 131 -6.67 9.83 8.97
C ILE A 131 -6.68 10.37 10.39
N ALA A 132 -7.01 11.65 10.54
CA ALA A 132 -7.20 12.28 11.85
C ALA A 132 -8.56 11.85 12.43
N VAL A 133 -8.52 11.08 13.52
CA VAL A 133 -9.73 10.63 14.23
C VAL A 133 -9.84 11.44 15.52
N ALA A 134 -10.79 12.37 15.56
CA ALA A 134 -11.07 13.14 16.76
C ALA A 134 -11.64 12.27 17.89
N ALA A 135 -11.50 12.73 19.14
CA ALA A 135 -12.14 12.08 20.28
C ALA A 135 -13.66 12.02 20.09
N GLY A 136 -14.25 10.84 20.29
CA GLY A 136 -15.69 10.60 20.12
C GLY A 136 -16.20 10.73 18.68
N ALA A 137 -15.33 10.74 17.66
CA ALA A 137 -15.75 10.85 16.27
C ALA A 137 -16.67 9.69 15.85
N VAL A 138 -17.75 10.04 15.14
CA VAL A 138 -18.71 9.09 14.52
C VAL A 138 -18.71 9.15 13.00
N GLY A 139 -17.87 10.03 12.42
CA GLY A 139 -17.80 10.31 11.00
C GLY A 139 -16.46 10.96 10.64
N LEU A 140 -16.13 10.94 9.36
CA LEU A 140 -14.95 11.60 8.80
C LEU A 140 -15.35 12.60 7.71
N ALA A 141 -14.59 13.68 7.59
CA ALA A 141 -14.67 14.66 6.53
C ALA A 141 -13.39 14.65 5.68
N ALA A 142 -13.42 15.29 4.51
CA ALA A 142 -12.26 15.33 3.62
C ALA A 142 -11.03 16.01 4.26
N GLY A 143 -11.26 16.97 5.16
CA GLY A 143 -10.18 17.65 5.90
C GLY A 143 -9.48 16.76 6.93
N ASP A 144 -10.07 15.62 7.30
CA ASP A 144 -9.46 14.65 8.23
C ASP A 144 -8.47 13.72 7.52
N ILE A 145 -8.41 13.77 6.19
CA ILE A 145 -7.62 12.86 5.36
C ILE A 145 -6.43 13.63 4.77
N THR A 146 -5.24 13.24 5.18
CA THR A 146 -3.99 13.76 4.60
C THR A 146 -3.43 12.74 3.61
N ASP A 147 -3.41 13.09 2.32
CA ASP A 147 -2.86 12.24 1.26
C ASP A 147 -1.33 12.07 1.41
N ARG A 148 -0.86 10.82 1.38
CA ARG A 148 0.56 10.45 1.52
C ARG A 148 1.12 9.74 0.30
N ARG A 149 0.31 9.56 -0.75
CA ARG A 149 0.66 8.78 -1.94
C ARG A 149 1.93 9.29 -2.63
N LEU A 150 2.09 10.61 -2.71
CA LEU A 150 3.24 11.25 -3.36
C LEU A 150 4.44 11.47 -2.43
N ASP A 151 4.35 11.09 -1.15
CA ASP A 151 5.49 11.12 -0.23
C ASP A 151 6.40 9.93 -0.51
N THR A 152 7.58 10.19 -1.08
CA THR A 152 8.54 9.15 -1.48
C THR A 152 9.15 8.38 -0.31
N SER A 153 9.03 8.89 0.92
CA SER A 153 9.49 8.16 2.11
C SER A 153 8.45 7.14 2.60
N LEU A 154 7.16 7.40 2.34
CA LEU A 154 6.03 6.59 2.84
C LEU A 154 5.40 5.70 1.77
N CYS A 155 5.26 6.18 0.54
CA CYS A 155 4.60 5.48 -0.56
C CYS A 155 5.38 5.69 -1.86
N GLY A 156 5.20 6.86 -2.49
CA GLY A 156 5.84 7.19 -3.76
C GLY A 156 5.18 6.54 -4.97
N THR A 157 5.56 7.01 -6.14
CA THR A 157 5.13 6.46 -7.43
C THR A 157 6.10 5.39 -7.90
N VAL A 158 5.60 4.40 -8.63
CA VAL A 158 6.45 3.46 -9.34
C VAL A 158 7.41 4.21 -10.27
N ASN A 159 8.68 3.80 -10.27
CA ASN A 159 9.69 4.20 -11.24
C ASN A 159 10.27 2.93 -11.89
N SER A 160 10.84 3.09 -13.09
CA SER A 160 11.37 1.97 -13.88
C SER A 160 12.73 2.31 -14.47
N LEU A 161 13.61 1.32 -14.54
CA LEU A 161 14.86 1.41 -15.31
C LEU A 161 14.62 1.34 -16.83
N ILE A 162 13.39 0.99 -17.25
CA ILE A 162 13.01 0.91 -18.65
C ILE A 162 12.74 2.32 -19.16
N THR A 163 13.61 2.80 -20.03
CA THR A 163 13.37 4.03 -20.80
C THR A 163 12.83 3.64 -22.17
N ALA A 164 11.63 4.08 -22.51
CA ALA A 164 11.14 3.94 -23.88
C ALA A 164 11.90 4.92 -24.77
N VAL A 165 12.66 4.40 -25.74
CA VAL A 165 13.16 5.18 -26.87
C VAL A 165 12.10 5.06 -27.97
N TYR A 166 11.44 6.15 -28.30
CA TYR A 166 10.53 6.19 -29.44
C TYR A 166 11.35 6.54 -30.67
N GLU A 167 11.36 5.65 -31.66
CA GLU A 167 11.82 5.94 -33.03
C GLU A 167 10.74 6.69 -33.81
#